data_AF-A0A7W9FEK7-F1
#
_entry.id   AF-A0A7W9FEK7-F1
#
_cell.length_a   1.000
_cell.length_b   1.000
_cell.length_c   1.000
_cell.angle_alpha   90.00
_cell.angle_beta   90.00
_cell.angle_gamma   90.00
#
_symmetry.space_group_name_H-M   'P 1'
#
loop_
_entity.id
_entity.type
_entity.pdbx_description
1 polymer ?
#
loop_
_entity_poly.entity_id
_entity_poly.type
_entity_poly.pdbx_seq_one_letter_code
_entity_poly.pdbx_strand_id
1 'polypeptide(L)'
;MTESTENMVLRTVYLPVDIDRRLKDLGFALGITKNELIRTIIRDGIGAYAGQTFEERLASAAAPAPAPAPAPRRPREAAPKAARQAAFEPAE
;
A
#
# COMPACT_ATOMS: atom_id res chain seq x y z
N MET A 1 31.70 18.37 18.10
CA MET A 1 31.53 16.94 18.40
C MET A 1 31.93 16.19 17.15
N THR A 2 33.11 15.60 17.15
CA THR A 2 33.63 14.80 16.03
C THR A 2 32.92 13.45 16.06
N GLU A 3 31.81 13.31 15.33
CA GLU A 3 31.27 11.98 15.02
C GLU A 3 32.36 11.24 14.23
N SER A 4 32.93 10.21 14.86
CA SER A 4 34.04 9.44 14.30
C SER A 4 33.66 8.91 12.92
N THR A 5 34.32 9.42 11.87
CA THR A 5 34.36 8.83 10.52
C THR A 5 35.02 7.44 10.51
N GLU A 6 35.40 6.94 11.68
CA GLU A 6 36.02 5.65 11.91
C GLU A 6 35.03 4.56 11.45
N ASN A 7 35.46 3.81 10.45
CA ASN A 7 34.78 2.63 9.92
C ASN A 7 33.56 2.88 9.00
N MET A 8 33.59 3.93 8.18
CA MET A 8 32.64 4.08 7.07
C MET A 8 32.90 3.05 5.96
N VAL A 9 31.85 2.33 5.53
CA VAL A 9 31.93 1.33 4.45
C VAL A 9 31.14 1.80 3.23
N LEU A 10 31.75 1.73 2.04
CA LEU A 10 31.05 1.98 0.78
C LEU A 10 30.29 0.73 0.35
N ARG A 11 29.01 0.88 0.03
CA ARG A 11 28.15 -0.19 -0.50
C ARG A 11 27.37 0.31 -1.70
N THR A 12 27.28 -0.52 -2.72
CA THR A 12 26.42 -0.29 -3.88
C THR A 12 25.09 -1.00 -3.65
N VAL A 13 23.97 -0.29 -3.87
CA VAL A 13 22.62 -0.82 -3.72
C VAL A 13 21.83 -0.48 -4.98
N TYR A 14 21.10 -1.44 -5.52
CA TYR A 14 20.16 -1.19 -6.60
C TYR A 14 18.86 -0.64 -6.00
N LEU A 15 18.42 0.52 -6.49
CA LEU A 15 17.19 1.16 -6.06
C LEU A 15 16.24 1.31 -7.25
N PRO A 16 14.93 1.13 -7.04
CA PRO A 16 13.91 1.59 -7.98
C PRO A 16 14.10 3.07 -8.33
N VAL A 17 13.84 3.42 -9.60
CA VAL A 17 14.09 4.76 -10.14
C VAL A 17 13.26 5.84 -9.44
N ASP A 18 12.03 5.51 -9.04
CA ASP A 18 11.14 6.39 -8.30
C ASP A 18 11.68 6.73 -6.90
N ILE A 19 12.24 5.74 -6.19
CA ILE A 19 12.87 5.95 -4.88
C ILE A 19 14.11 6.85 -5.03
N ASP A 20 14.93 6.61 -6.06
CA ASP A 20 16.11 7.41 -6.33
C ASP A 20 15.78 8.90 -6.56
N ARG A 21 14.75 9.16 -7.38
CA ARG A 21 14.25 10.52 -7.64
C ARG A 21 13.74 11.17 -6.36
N ARG A 22 12.96 10.45 -5.56
CA ARG A 22 12.44 10.98 -4.30
C ARG A 22 13.55 11.32 -3.30
N LEU A 23 14.59 10.49 -3.21
CA LEU A 23 15.77 10.78 -2.39
C LEU A 23 16.48 12.05 -2.86
N LYS A 24 16.58 12.26 -4.17
CA LYS A 24 17.18 13.46 -4.74
C LYS A 24 16.36 14.71 -4.40
N ASP A 25 15.04 14.67 -4.59
CA ASP A 25 14.14 15.79 -4.30
C ASP A 25 14.16 16.16 -2.81
N LEU A 26 14.14 15.16 -1.93
CA LEU A 26 14.25 15.36 -0.49
C LEU A 26 15.61 15.93 -0.08
N GLY A 27 16.70 15.46 -0.68
CA GLY A 27 18.04 16.01 -0.45
C GLY A 27 18.11 17.50 -0.81
N PHE A 28 17.52 17.89 -1.94
CA PHE A 28 17.42 19.30 -2.33
C PHE A 28 16.57 20.12 -1.36
N ALA A 29 15.39 19.63 -0.99
CA ALA A 29 14.49 20.34 -0.08
C ALA A 29 15.09 20.57 1.30
N LEU A 30 15.88 19.60 1.80
CA LEU A 30 16.51 19.64 3.12
C LEU A 30 17.90 20.29 3.12
N GLY A 31 18.46 20.59 1.94
CA GLY A 31 19.81 21.13 1.81
C GLY A 31 20.93 20.17 2.24
N ILE A 32 20.68 18.86 2.20
CA ILE A 32 21.66 17.83 2.59
C ILE A 32 22.01 16.93 1.41
N THR A 33 23.19 16.32 1.48
CA THR A 33 23.62 15.38 0.44
C THR A 33 22.77 14.10 0.48
N LYS A 34 22.61 13.46 -0.68
CA LYS A 34 21.91 12.18 -0.80
C LYS A 34 22.49 11.11 0.14
N ASN A 35 23.81 11.07 0.29
CA ASN A 35 24.47 10.12 1.18
C ASN A 35 24.13 10.36 2.65
N GLU A 36 24.04 11.63 3.05
CA GLU A 36 23.66 11.98 4.42
C GLU A 36 22.20 11.61 4.70
N LEU A 37 21.30 11.94 3.78
CA LEU A 37 19.90 11.54 3.85
C LEU A 37 19.73 10.02 3.96
N ILE A 38 20.47 9.25 3.16
CA ILE A 38 20.45 7.78 3.20
C ILE A 38 20.89 7.28 4.59
N ARG A 39 21.94 7.84 5.18
CA ARG A 39 22.39 7.45 6.53
C ARG A 39 21.34 7.74 7.58
N THR A 40 20.71 8.91 7.53
CA THR A 40 19.63 9.28 8.46
C THR A 40 18.47 8.31 8.36
N ILE A 41 17.97 8.05 7.15
CA ILE A 41 16.85 7.12 6.93
C ILE A 41 17.19 5.70 7.40
N ILE A 42 18.40 5.21 7.13
CA ILE A 42 18.83 3.89 7.59
C ILE A 42 18.90 3.84 9.12
N ARG A 43 19.47 4.85 9.77
CA ARG A 43 19.59 4.94 11.23
C ARG A 43 18.20 4.97 11.89
N ASP A 44 17.32 5.83 11.40
CA ASP A 44 15.95 5.97 11.90
C ASP A 44 15.14 4.69 11.66
N GLY A 45 15.30 4.10 10.47
CA GLY A 45 14.70 2.82 10.12
C GLY A 45 15.13 1.72 11.09
N ILE A 46 16.43 1.50 11.28
CA ILE A 46 16.96 0.49 12.21
C ILE A 46 16.45 0.73 13.63
N GLY A 47 16.43 1.98 14.10
CA GLY A 47 15.87 2.32 15.41
C GLY A 47 14.38 1.96 15.53
N ALA A 48 13.59 2.20 14.48
CA ALA A 48 12.19 1.80 14.42
C ALA A 48 12.00 0.27 14.30
N TYR A 49 12.98 -0.46 13.74
CA TYR A 49 12.99 -1.93 13.68
C TYR A 49 13.39 -2.59 15.01
N ALA A 50 14.00 -1.86 15.95
CA ALA A 50 14.51 -2.43 17.20
C ALA A 50 13.45 -3.05 18.13
N GLY A 51 12.15 -2.99 17.77
CA GLY A 51 11.04 -3.63 18.48
C GLY A 51 10.27 -4.72 17.70
N GLN A 52 10.63 -5.02 16.45
CA GLN A 52 10.01 -6.09 15.64
C GLN A 52 11.10 -6.78 14.84
N THR A 53 11.24 -8.10 14.93
CA THR A 53 12.23 -8.79 14.09
C THR A 53 11.84 -8.59 12.63
N PHE A 54 12.80 -8.19 11.81
CA PHE A 54 12.60 -7.97 10.37
C PHE A 54 11.93 -9.18 9.69
N GLU A 55 12.21 -10.38 10.20
CA GLU A 55 11.61 -11.66 9.81
C GLU A 55 10.10 -11.75 10.09
N GLU A 56 9.61 -11.22 11.23
CA GLU A 56 8.18 -11.20 11.57
C GLU A 56 7.36 -10.37 10.58
N ARG A 57 7.92 -9.25 10.11
CA ARG A 57 7.24 -8.38 9.14
C ARG A 57 7.33 -8.91 7.71
N LEU A 58 8.44 -9.53 7.34
CA LEU A 58 8.56 -10.20 6.03
C LEU A 58 7.58 -11.38 5.94
N ALA A 59 7.41 -12.12 7.04
CA ALA A 59 6.40 -13.18 7.14
C ALA A 59 4.96 -12.64 7.11
N SER A 60 4.70 -11.49 7.72
CA SER A 60 3.38 -10.84 7.71
C SER A 60 3.00 -10.28 6.34
N ALA A 61 3.96 -9.74 5.58
CA ALA A 61 3.73 -9.25 4.21
C ALA A 61 3.52 -10.38 3.18
N ALA A 62 3.88 -11.62 3.52
CA ALA A 62 3.70 -12.80 2.68
C ALA A 62 2.35 -13.53 2.90
N ALA A 63 1.53 -13.09 3.86
CA ALA A 63 0.20 -13.67 4.07
C ALA A 63 -0.76 -13.18 2.96
N PRO A 64 -1.33 -14.07 2.12
CA PRO A 64 -2.35 -13.67 1.17
C PRO A 64 -3.58 -13.16 1.94
N ALA A 65 -4.12 -12.01 1.51
CA ALA A 65 -5.38 -11.50 2.04
C ALA A 65 -6.44 -12.61 1.99
N PRO A 66 -7.20 -12.87 3.08
CA PRO A 66 -8.26 -13.86 3.04
C PRO A 66 -9.25 -13.47 1.95
N ALA A 67 -9.51 -14.40 1.02
CA ALA A 67 -10.43 -14.18 -0.08
C ALA A 67 -11.78 -13.67 0.47
N PRO A 68 -12.38 -12.63 -0.14
CA PRO A 68 -13.66 -12.11 0.31
C PRO A 68 -14.70 -13.24 0.27
N ALA A 69 -15.40 -13.44 1.40
CA ALA A 69 -16.42 -14.47 1.52
C ALA A 69 -17.50 -14.32 0.41
N PRO A 70 -18.00 -15.42 -0.17
CA PRO A 70 -19.00 -15.35 -1.23
C PRO A 70 -20.29 -14.70 -0.69
N ALA A 71 -20.72 -13.63 -1.35
CA ALA A 71 -21.97 -12.93 -1.00
C ALA A 71 -23.17 -13.89 -1.09
N PRO A 72 -24.13 -13.82 -0.15
CA PRO A 72 -25.33 -14.65 -0.19
C PRO A 72 -26.17 -14.30 -1.43
N ARG A 73 -26.45 -15.30 -2.27
CA ARG A 73 -27.31 -15.14 -3.45
C ARG A 73 -28.73 -14.82 -2.99
N ARG A 74 -29.25 -13.64 -3.31
CA ARG A 74 -30.66 -13.31 -3.09
C ARG A 74 -31.56 -14.26 -3.91
N PRO A 75 -32.65 -14.79 -3.34
CA PRO A 75 -33.64 -15.55 -4.11
C PRO A 75 -34.24 -14.65 -5.19
N ARG A 76 -34.30 -15.17 -6.42
CA ARG A 76 -34.97 -14.52 -7.55
C ARG A 76 -36.47 -14.55 -7.31
N GLU A 77 -37.07 -13.40 -7.02
CA GLU A 77 -38.51 -13.24 -6.86
C GLU A 77 -39.22 -13.61 -8.18
N ALA A 78 -40.13 -14.57 -8.10
CA ALA A 78 -40.92 -15.04 -9.23
C ALA A 78 -42.08 -14.08 -9.49
N ALA A 79 -42.23 -13.66 -10.75
CA ALA A 79 -43.29 -12.78 -11.22
C ALA A 79 -44.69 -13.35 -10.93
N PRO A 80 -45.68 -12.54 -10.52
CA PRO A 80 -47.06 -12.97 -10.53
C PRO A 80 -47.68 -12.79 -11.92
N LYS A 81 -48.18 -13.90 -12.46
CA LYS A 81 -49.08 -13.95 -13.61
C LYS A 81 -50.52 -13.94 -13.09
N ALA A 82 -51.25 -12.85 -13.28
CA ALA A 82 -52.71 -12.78 -13.17
C ALA A 82 -53.19 -11.68 -14.15
N ALA A 83 -53.67 -12.00 -15.35
CA ALA A 83 -55.00 -12.55 -15.67
C ALA A 83 -56.14 -11.50 -15.60
N ARG A 84 -56.48 -11.01 -16.81
CA ARG A 84 -57.80 -10.68 -17.38
C ARG A 84 -58.64 -9.50 -16.84
N GLN A 85 -58.93 -8.60 -17.80
CA GLN A 85 -60.23 -8.03 -18.23
C GLN A 85 -61.07 -7.29 -17.17
N ALA A 86 -61.65 -6.11 -17.39
CA ALA A 86 -62.51 -5.72 -18.50
C ALA A 86 -62.84 -4.20 -18.46
N ALA A 87 -63.63 -3.77 -19.46
CA ALA A 87 -64.40 -2.52 -19.64
C ALA A 87 -63.76 -1.49 -20.60
N PHE A 88 -64.23 -1.39 -21.86
CA PHE A 88 -65.36 -0.52 -22.34
C PHE A 88 -65.05 0.97 -22.07
N GLU A 89 -64.99 1.93 -23.00
CA GLU A 89 -65.43 2.11 -24.39
C GLU A 89 -64.70 3.34 -25.03
N PRO A 90 -64.89 3.66 -26.33
CA PRO A 90 -64.04 4.56 -27.13
C PRO A 90 -64.64 5.97 -27.41
N ALA A 91 -63.91 6.72 -28.27
CA ALA A 91 -64.26 7.94 -29.02
C ALA A 91 -64.12 9.26 -28.25
N GLU A 92 -63.65 10.39 -28.81
CA GLU A 92 -63.22 10.79 -30.16
C GLU A 92 -62.26 11.98 -29.98
#